data_AF-A0A817IEE5-F1
#
_entry.id   AF-A0A817IEE5-F1
#
_cell.length_a   1.000
_cell.length_b   1.000
_cell.length_c   1.000
_cell.angle_alpha   90.00
_cell.angle_beta   90.00
_cell.angle_gamma   90.00
#
_symmetry.space_group_name_H-M   'P 1'
#
loop_
_entity.id
_entity.type
_entity.pdbx_description
1 polymer ?
#
loop_
_entity_poly.entity_id
_entity_poly.type
_entity_poly.pdbx_seq_one_letter_code
_entity_poly.pdbx_strand_id
1 'polypeptide(L)'
;MRFDVQEHDPNNHFTKRVYRLTKTIEKWQPSILKQDYIWLSKTPCVVDSKDWDSLRARTLNIARLELINDDQHANIFVFNTHLDVTSEEARREQANIVRTTIEQWHNKYLKAVVLLFGDFNSIPKQTSYKTLTSEFLHDT
;
A
#
# COMPACT_ATOMS: atom_id res chain seq x y z
N MET A 1 13.89 13.39 -3.11
CA MET A 1 15.06 13.11 -3.96
C MET A 1 14.75 13.70 -5.34
N ARG A 2 15.27 14.88 -5.68
CA ARG A 2 15.21 15.41 -7.05
C ARG A 2 16.42 14.86 -7.78
N PHE A 3 16.20 14.16 -8.88
CA PHE A 3 17.27 13.78 -9.79
C PHE A 3 17.49 14.95 -10.73
N ASP A 4 18.21 15.98 -10.27
CA ASP A 4 18.69 17.08 -11.11
C ASP A 4 19.91 16.61 -11.93
N VAL A 5 19.76 15.47 -12.61
CA VAL A 5 20.76 14.93 -13.54
C VAL A 5 20.31 15.32 -14.94
N GLN A 6 21.16 16.02 -15.67
CA GLN A 6 20.90 16.40 -17.05
C GLN A 6 20.73 15.13 -17.90
N GLU A 7 19.58 14.96 -18.54
CA GLU A 7 19.30 13.80 -19.38
C GLU A 7 20.14 13.87 -20.66
N HIS A 8 20.98 12.85 -20.90
CA HIS A 8 21.86 12.77 -22.07
C HIS A 8 21.27 11.88 -23.20
N ASP A 9 20.01 11.44 -23.10
CA ASP A 9 19.34 10.72 -24.19
C ASP A 9 18.94 11.73 -25.29
N PRO A 10 19.51 11.66 -26.50
CA PRO A 10 19.17 12.56 -27.61
C PRO A 10 17.71 12.49 -28.03
N ASN A 11 16.99 11.42 -27.66
CA ASN A 11 15.56 11.26 -27.94
C ASN A 11 14.64 11.71 -26.80
N ASN A 12 15.21 12.12 -25.66
CA ASN A 12 14.51 12.64 -24.49
C ASN A 12 13.44 11.68 -23.95
N HIS A 13 13.67 10.35 -23.99
CA HIS A 13 12.65 9.38 -23.60
C HIS A 13 12.31 9.43 -22.12
N PHE A 14 13.28 9.71 -21.24
CA PHE A 14 13.06 9.70 -19.81
C PHE A 14 12.20 10.90 -19.39
N THR A 15 12.52 12.11 -19.83
CA THR A 15 11.67 13.29 -19.61
C THR A 15 10.30 13.08 -20.22
N LYS A 16 10.18 12.49 -21.42
CA LYS A 16 8.87 12.17 -22.01
C LYS A 16 8.07 11.19 -21.15
N ARG A 17 8.71 10.17 -20.55
CA ARG A 17 8.04 9.20 -19.66
C ARG A 17 7.64 9.83 -18.33
N VAL A 18 8.51 10.62 -17.70
CA VAL A 18 8.21 11.36 -16.47
C VAL A 18 7.07 12.35 -16.71
N TYR A 19 7.14 13.14 -17.78
CA TYR A 19 6.10 14.08 -18.18
C TYR A 19 4.75 13.39 -18.46
N ARG A 20 4.76 12.23 -19.11
CA ARG A 20 3.54 11.44 -19.33
C ARG A 20 2.96 10.95 -18.01
N LEU A 21 3.77 10.43 -17.09
CA LEU A 21 3.30 9.99 -15.79
C LEU A 21 2.70 11.15 -14.99
N THR A 22 3.38 12.29 -14.91
CA THR A 22 2.86 13.46 -14.18
C THR A 22 1.59 13.99 -14.80
N LYS A 23 1.51 14.10 -16.13
CA LYS A 23 0.27 14.48 -16.83
C LYS A 23 -0.87 13.49 -16.61
N THR A 24 -0.57 12.19 -16.55
CA THR A 24 -1.57 11.17 -16.24
C THR A 24 -2.08 11.31 -14.81
N ILE A 25 -1.20 11.49 -13.83
CA ILE A 25 -1.58 11.71 -12.42
C ILE A 25 -2.38 13.00 -12.26
N GLU A 26 -2.00 14.09 -12.93
CA GLU A 26 -2.75 15.37 -12.91
C GLU A 26 -4.17 15.22 -13.47
N LYS A 27 -4.36 14.32 -14.44
CA LYS A 27 -5.67 14.01 -15.01
C LYS A 27 -6.46 12.99 -14.18
N TRP A 28 -5.78 12.18 -13.37
CA TRP A 28 -6.42 11.20 -12.52
C TRP A 28 -7.22 11.90 -11.43
N GLN A 29 -8.54 11.86 -11.56
CA GLN A 29 -9.49 12.31 -10.55
C GLN A 29 -10.31 11.11 -10.10
N PRO A 30 -9.74 10.19 -9.31
CA PRO A 30 -10.47 9.02 -8.87
C PRO A 30 -11.59 9.40 -7.91
N SER A 31 -12.73 8.73 -8.05
CA SER A 31 -13.81 8.79 -7.07
C SER A 31 -13.44 7.93 -5.86
N ILE A 32 -13.59 8.49 -4.66
CA ILE A 32 -13.41 7.73 -3.42
C ILE A 32 -14.73 7.02 -3.11
N LEU A 33 -14.75 5.69 -3.24
CA LEU A 33 -15.94 4.89 -2.98
C LEU A 33 -16.05 4.43 -1.52
N LYS A 34 -14.90 4.23 -0.84
CA LYS A 34 -14.86 3.86 0.58
C LYS A 34 -13.57 4.36 1.22
N GLN A 35 -13.65 4.78 2.48
CA GLN A 35 -12.53 5.01 3.38
C GLN A 35 -12.77 4.25 4.68
N ASP A 36 -11.73 3.64 5.22
CA ASP A 36 -11.80 2.85 6.45
C ASP A 36 -10.43 2.80 7.12
N TYR A 37 -10.41 2.30 8.34
CA TYR A 37 -9.17 1.94 9.02
C TYR A 37 -9.42 0.82 10.03
N ILE A 38 -8.38 0.05 10.31
CA ILE A 38 -8.39 -0.94 11.39
C ILE A 38 -7.12 -0.80 12.22
N TRP A 39 -7.20 -1.19 13.50
CA TRP A 39 -6.02 -1.33 14.36
C TRP A 39 -5.34 -2.67 14.10
N LEU A 40 -4.01 -2.67 14.04
CA LEU A 40 -3.21 -3.86 13.80
C LEU A 40 -2.91 -4.56 15.14
N SER A 41 -3.96 -5.14 15.69
CA SER A 41 -4.00 -5.83 16.98
C SER A 41 -4.90 -7.07 16.89
N LYS A 42 -5.03 -7.84 17.96
CA LYS A 42 -6.01 -8.94 18.04
C LYS A 42 -7.45 -8.46 18.07
N THR A 43 -7.67 -7.16 18.30
CA THR A 43 -9.00 -6.53 18.36
C THR A 43 -9.07 -5.32 17.42
N PRO A 44 -9.07 -5.53 16.09
CA PRO A 44 -8.89 -4.45 15.11
C PRO A 44 -9.94 -3.33 15.16
N CYS A 45 -11.11 -3.59 15.73
CA CYS A 45 -12.21 -2.64 15.89
C CYS A 45 -12.14 -1.83 17.21
N VAL A 46 -11.24 -2.18 18.13
CA VAL A 46 -11.09 -1.50 19.41
C VAL A 46 -10.08 -0.37 19.25
N VAL A 47 -10.54 0.86 19.57
CA VAL A 47 -9.73 2.08 19.48
C VAL A 47 -8.45 1.94 20.31
N ASP A 48 -7.33 2.32 19.70
CA ASP A 48 -5.99 2.32 20.32
C ASP A 48 -5.53 0.94 20.84
N SER A 49 -6.10 -0.14 20.30
CA SER A 49 -5.70 -1.50 20.65
C SER A 49 -4.29 -1.84 20.16
N LYS A 50 -3.58 -2.61 20.98
CA LYS A 50 -2.15 -2.90 20.80
C LYS A 50 -1.80 -4.26 21.39
N ASP A 51 -1.02 -5.05 20.66
CA ASP A 51 -0.59 -6.39 21.05
C ASP A 51 0.90 -6.60 20.74
N TRP A 52 1.45 -7.74 21.18
CA TRP A 52 2.82 -8.22 20.89
C TRP A 52 3.93 -7.24 21.28
N ASP A 53 3.71 -6.54 22.41
CA ASP A 53 4.60 -5.51 22.93
C ASP A 53 4.95 -4.42 21.91
N SER A 54 4.05 -4.16 20.94
CA SER A 54 4.16 -3.02 20.04
C SER A 54 4.32 -1.74 20.86
N LEU A 55 5.15 -0.80 20.43
CA LEU A 55 5.39 0.43 21.20
C LEU A 55 4.16 1.33 21.17
N ARG A 56 3.50 1.40 20.01
CA ARG A 56 2.28 2.19 19.76
C ARG A 56 1.21 1.35 19.08
N ALA A 57 -0.05 1.73 19.25
CA ALA A 57 -1.11 1.18 18.42
C ALA A 57 -0.85 1.59 16.96
N ARG A 58 -0.96 0.62 16.04
CA ARG A 58 -0.69 0.81 14.61
C ARG A 58 -1.97 0.61 13.83
N THR A 59 -2.10 1.26 12.69
CA THR A 59 -3.28 1.15 11.84
C THR A 59 -2.94 0.67 10.44
N LEU A 60 -3.94 0.11 9.79
CA LEU A 60 -4.02 -0.02 8.34
C LEU A 60 -5.14 0.90 7.86
N ASN A 61 -4.76 1.95 7.15
CA ASN A 61 -5.69 2.85 6.48
C ASN A 61 -6.07 2.26 5.12
N ILE A 62 -7.34 2.31 4.78
CA ILE A 62 -7.91 1.64 3.61
C ILE A 62 -8.71 2.65 2.81
N ALA A 63 -8.48 2.71 1.50
CA ALA A 63 -9.36 3.40 0.57
C ALA A 63 -9.68 2.51 -0.63
N ARG A 64 -10.94 2.56 -1.07
CA ARG A 64 -11.35 2.03 -2.38
C ARG A 64 -11.60 3.21 -3.29
N LEU A 65 -10.84 3.25 -4.37
CA LEU A 65 -10.94 4.25 -5.40
C LEU A 65 -11.54 3.61 -6.66
N GLU A 66 -12.30 4.40 -7.40
CA GLU A 66 -12.72 4.09 -8.75
C GLU A 66 -12.09 5.10 -9.69
N LEU A 67 -11.33 4.60 -10.65
CA LEU A 67 -10.85 5.38 -11.78
C LEU A 67 -11.79 5.14 -12.96
N ILE A 68 -12.36 6.23 -13.45
CA ILE A 68 -13.17 6.23 -14.67
C ILE A 68 -12.37 6.97 -15.73
N ASN A 69 -12.06 6.29 -16.83
CA ASN A 69 -11.44 6.90 -18.00
C ASN A 69 -12.19 6.42 -19.24
N ASP A 70 -12.91 7.33 -19.89
CA ASP A 70 -13.89 7.02 -20.93
C ASP A 70 -14.89 5.94 -20.43
N ASP A 71 -15.01 4.81 -21.14
CA ASP A 71 -15.89 3.68 -20.77
C ASP A 71 -15.21 2.63 -19.86
N GLN A 72 -13.98 2.89 -19.40
CA GLN A 72 -13.23 1.95 -18.57
C GLN A 72 -13.32 2.31 -17.09
N HIS A 73 -13.73 1.33 -16.28
CA HIS A 73 -13.79 1.41 -14.83
C HIS A 73 -12.71 0.53 -14.21
N ALA A 74 -11.82 1.11 -13.42
CA ALA A 74 -10.81 0.39 -12.66
C ALA A 74 -11.01 0.61 -11.16
N ASN A 75 -11.05 -0.48 -10.39
CA ASN A 75 -11.05 -0.42 -8.94
C ASN A 75 -9.60 -0.44 -8.45
N ILE A 76 -9.25 0.49 -7.56
CA ILE A 76 -7.93 0.55 -6.93
C ILE A 76 -8.15 0.50 -5.42
N PHE A 77 -7.58 -0.50 -4.76
CA PHE A 77 -7.52 -0.58 -3.32
C PHE A 77 -6.19 -0.05 -2.84
N VAL A 78 -6.25 0.95 -1.97
CA VAL A 78 -5.11 1.66 -1.44
C VAL A 78 -5.02 1.35 0.04
N PHE A 79 -3.90 0.77 0.45
CA PHE A 79 -3.60 0.36 1.80
C PHE A 79 -2.35 1.10 2.26
N ASN A 80 -2.46 1.82 3.37
CA ASN A 80 -1.32 2.50 3.98
C ASN A 80 -1.13 2.06 5.44
N THR A 81 0.10 1.76 5.82
CA THR A 81 0.41 1.38 7.20
C THR A 81 1.78 1.86 7.65
N HIS A 82 1.96 1.90 8.96
CA HIS A 82 3.26 2.10 9.61
C HIS A 82 3.41 1.02 10.67
N LEU A 83 4.23 0.00 10.40
CA LEU A 83 4.41 -1.14 11.30
C LEU A 83 5.27 -0.76 12.52
N ASP A 84 5.27 -1.64 13.53
CA ASP A 84 6.01 -1.36 14.75
C ASP A 84 7.52 -1.21 14.52
N VAL A 85 8.12 -0.26 15.25
CA VAL A 85 9.54 0.07 15.11
C VAL A 85 10.42 -0.83 15.97
N THR A 86 9.90 -1.33 17.09
CA THR A 86 10.67 -2.04 18.12
C THR A 86 10.52 -3.56 18.05
N SER A 87 9.29 -4.07 18.08
CA SER A 87 8.97 -5.49 18.23
C SER A 87 8.91 -6.18 16.86
N GLU A 88 9.81 -7.14 16.63
CA GLU A 88 9.78 -7.96 15.42
C GLU A 88 8.54 -8.85 15.38
N GLU A 89 8.12 -9.38 16.54
CA GLU A 89 6.88 -10.15 16.65
C GLU A 89 5.67 -9.29 16.27
N ALA A 90 5.58 -8.06 16.79
CA ALA A 90 4.52 -7.14 16.40
C ALA A 90 4.54 -6.87 14.89
N ARG A 91 5.69 -6.59 14.28
CA ARG A 91 5.77 -6.38 12.82
C ARG A 91 5.26 -7.59 12.04
N ARG A 92 5.62 -8.81 12.45
CA ARG A 92 5.18 -10.04 11.79
C ARG A 92 3.67 -10.21 11.88
N GLU A 93 3.09 -10.06 13.06
CA GLU A 93 1.64 -10.23 13.25
C GLU A 93 0.82 -9.11 12.61
N GLN A 94 1.32 -7.87 12.68
CA GLN A 94 0.74 -6.74 11.97
C GLN A 94 0.77 -6.98 10.44
N ALA A 95 1.89 -7.48 9.90
CA ALA A 95 1.98 -7.86 8.49
C ALA A 95 1.00 -8.99 8.12
N ASN A 96 0.78 -9.98 9.00
CA ASN A 96 -0.22 -11.03 8.79
C ASN A 96 -1.64 -10.43 8.70
N ILE A 97 -2.00 -9.50 9.58
CA ILE A 97 -3.31 -8.81 9.55
C ILE A 97 -3.45 -8.02 8.25
N VAL A 98 -2.42 -7.27 7.85
CA VAL A 98 -2.41 -6.50 6.59
C VAL A 98 -2.66 -7.43 5.42
N ARG A 99 -1.87 -8.50 5.29
CA ARG A 99 -1.98 -9.49 4.20
C ARG A 99 -3.38 -10.10 4.15
N THR A 100 -3.89 -10.58 5.27
CA THR A 100 -5.22 -11.21 5.36
C THR A 100 -6.32 -10.24 4.99
N THR A 101 -6.20 -8.97 5.42
CA THR A 101 -7.14 -7.92 5.05
C THR A 101 -7.14 -7.70 3.55
N ILE A 102 -5.96 -7.54 2.94
CA ILE A 102 -5.81 -7.35 1.50
C ILE A 102 -6.40 -8.54 0.74
N GLU A 103 -6.15 -9.77 1.18
CA GLU A 103 -6.64 -10.99 0.55
C GLU A 103 -8.17 -11.04 0.49
N GLN A 104 -8.85 -10.64 1.58
CA GLN A 104 -10.31 -10.55 1.62
C GLN A 104 -10.85 -9.57 0.57
N TRP A 105 -10.18 -8.43 0.38
CA TRP A 105 -10.54 -7.46 -0.65
C TRP A 105 -10.24 -7.97 -2.06
N HIS A 106 -9.07 -8.60 -2.25
CA HIS A 106 -8.66 -9.15 -3.54
C HIS A 106 -9.65 -10.22 -4.03
N ASN A 107 -10.04 -11.15 -3.15
CA ASN A 107 -11.00 -12.20 -3.46
C ASN A 107 -12.40 -11.66 -3.80
N LYS A 108 -12.79 -10.54 -3.19
CA LYS A 108 -14.07 -9.87 -3.47
C LYS A 108 -14.04 -9.08 -4.79
N TYR A 109 -12.88 -8.60 -5.21
CA TYR A 109 -12.69 -7.74 -6.38
C TYR A 109 -11.53 -8.20 -7.25
N LEU A 110 -11.70 -9.35 -7.92
CA LEU A 110 -10.63 -10.09 -8.63
C LEU A 110 -9.81 -9.29 -9.65
N LYS A 111 -10.35 -8.19 -10.21
CA LYS A 111 -9.67 -7.34 -11.19
C LYS A 111 -9.13 -6.03 -10.62
N ALA A 112 -9.26 -5.82 -9.31
CA ALA A 112 -8.83 -4.58 -8.69
C ALA A 112 -7.31 -4.54 -8.52
N VAL A 113 -6.74 -3.36 -8.76
CA VAL A 113 -5.34 -3.09 -8.46
C VAL A 113 -5.21 -2.89 -6.97
N VAL A 114 -4.21 -3.53 -6.36
CA VAL A 114 -3.88 -3.37 -4.95
C VAL A 114 -2.60 -2.55 -4.84
N LEU A 115 -2.64 -1.48 -4.05
CA LEU A 115 -1.49 -0.66 -3.69
C LEU A 115 -1.31 -0.73 -2.18
N LEU A 116 -0.28 -1.43 -1.71
CA LEU A 116 0.15 -1.40 -0.32
C LEU A 116 1.44 -0.58 -0.23
N PHE A 117 1.48 0.41 0.66
CA PHE A 117 2.67 1.22 0.90
C PHE A 117 2.73 1.74 2.32
N GLY A 118 3.90 2.24 2.72
CA GLY A 118 4.10 2.88 4.00
C GLY A 118 5.49 2.60 4.58
N ASP A 119 5.62 2.81 5.88
CA ASP A 119 6.85 2.50 6.60
C ASP A 119 6.71 1.16 7.32
N PHE A 120 7.30 0.12 6.75
CA PHE A 120 7.22 -1.23 7.31
C PHE A 120 8.22 -1.47 8.45
N ASN A 121 9.13 -0.53 8.74
CA ASN A 121 10.25 -0.72 9.67
C ASN A 121 10.96 -2.07 9.46
N SER A 122 11.05 -2.51 8.20
CA SER A 122 11.51 -3.84 7.83
C SER A 122 12.39 -3.78 6.60
N ILE A 123 13.54 -4.44 6.67
CA ILE A 123 14.36 -4.73 5.49
C ILE A 123 13.87 -6.01 4.80
N PRO A 124 14.23 -6.26 3.53
CA PRO A 124 13.75 -7.43 2.77
C PRO A 124 14.07 -8.81 3.39
N LYS A 125 15.09 -8.88 4.26
CA LYS A 125 15.48 -10.14 4.93
C LYS A 125 14.61 -10.49 6.15
N GLN A 126 13.89 -9.51 6.69
CA GLN A 126 13.10 -9.65 7.91
C GLN A 126 11.74 -10.31 7.65
N THR A 127 11.14 -10.82 8.72
CA THR A 127 9.94 -11.66 8.70
C THR A 127 8.72 -10.93 8.14
N SER A 128 8.48 -9.68 8.52
CA SER A 128 7.31 -8.92 8.02
C SER A 128 7.35 -8.67 6.52
N TYR A 129 8.51 -8.38 5.92
CA TYR A 129 8.63 -8.32 4.46
C TYR A 129 8.28 -9.66 3.82
N LYS A 130 8.88 -10.76 4.29
CA LYS A 130 8.58 -12.11 3.77
C LYS A 130 7.11 -12.47 3.91
N THR A 131 6.46 -12.08 5.01
CA THR A 131 5.02 -12.25 5.21
C THR A 131 4.26 -11.50 4.14
N LEU A 132 4.55 -10.21 3.93
CA LEU A 132 3.85 -9.39 2.94
C LEU A 132 4.09 -9.86 1.49
N THR A 133 5.28 -10.36 1.17
CA THR A 133 5.63 -10.79 -0.19
C THR A 133 5.43 -12.29 -0.44
N SER A 134 4.66 -12.95 0.42
CA SER A 134 4.32 -14.36 0.26
C SER A 134 3.02 -14.53 -0.52
N GLU A 135 2.91 -15.67 -1.21
CA GLU A 135 1.67 -16.10 -1.88
C GLU A 135 1.21 -15.15 -2.99
N PHE A 136 0.14 -14.36 -2.77
CA PHE A 136 -0.53 -13.58 -3.82
C PHE A 136 -0.04 -12.12 -3.91
N LEU A 137 0.64 -11.62 -2.87
CA LEU A 137 1.17 -10.25 -2.85
C LEU A 137 2.67 -10.32 -3.16
N HIS A 138 3.09 -9.60 -4.19
CA HIS A 138 4.46 -9.59 -4.68
C HIS A 138 5.01 -8.17 -4.65
N ASP A 139 6.29 -8.04 -4.31
CA ASP A 139 7.05 -6.81 -4.52
C ASP A 139 7.50 -6.78 -5.98
N THR A 140 7.06 -5.78 -6.74
CA THR A 140 7.16 -5.69 -8.22
C THR A 140 7.54 -4.31 -8.69
#